data_AF-K0PCY7-F1
#
_entry.id   AF-K0PCY7-F1
#
_cell.length_a   1.000
_cell.length_b   1.000
_cell.length_c   1.000
_cell.angle_alpha   90.00
_cell.angle_beta   90.00
_cell.angle_gamma   90.00
#
_symmetry.space_group_name_H-M   'P 1'
#
loop_
_entity.id
_entity.type
_entity.pdbx_description
1 polymer ?
#
loop_
_entity_poly.entity_id
_entity_poly.type
_entity_poly.pdbx_seq_one_letter_code
_entity_poly.pdbx_strand_id
1 'polypeptide(L)'
;MADKTRSQKLKRLVAVQRHLEQMAEFDLAETSRQRVEVNEQMDSVILALGSMDPVHHAFSQGYADRFNRLGIKDKQLTGMQQIHEMRVVQERAKGDRLEEGMREALESERREADDNAVYDLIDQKFGTPASSKLQKS
;
A
#
# COMPACT_ATOMS: atom_id res chain seq x y z
N MET A 1 17.57 -23.10 -12.15
CA MET A 1 16.76 -21.86 -11.98
C MET A 1 17.75 -20.71 -12.04
N ALA A 2 17.72 -19.86 -13.06
CA ALA A 2 18.61 -18.69 -13.09
C ALA A 2 18.41 -17.87 -11.81
N ASP A 3 19.49 -17.53 -11.12
CA ASP A 3 19.41 -16.80 -9.87
C ASP A 3 18.85 -15.41 -10.16
N LYS A 4 17.82 -15.02 -9.41
CA LYS A 4 17.09 -13.77 -9.70
C LYS A 4 17.92 -12.59 -9.22
N THR A 5 18.04 -11.57 -10.05
CA THR A 5 18.78 -10.35 -9.70
C THR A 5 18.13 -9.65 -8.51
N ARG A 6 18.88 -8.79 -7.82
CA ARG A 6 18.41 -8.08 -6.63
C ARG A 6 17.22 -7.18 -6.98
N SER A 7 17.29 -6.47 -8.11
CA SER A 7 16.20 -5.63 -8.62
C SER A 7 14.93 -6.44 -8.87
N GLN A 8 15.04 -7.66 -9.41
CA GLN A 8 13.88 -8.54 -9.62
C GLN A 8 13.24 -9.02 -8.31
N LYS A 9 14.04 -9.27 -7.28
CA LYS A 9 13.54 -9.63 -5.93
C LYS A 9 12.82 -8.43 -5.30
N LEU A 10 13.43 -7.24 -5.35
CA LEU A 10 12.84 -6.00 -4.84
C LEU A 10 11.56 -5.62 -5.58
N LYS A 11 11.50 -5.78 -6.91
CA LYS A 11 10.29 -5.54 -7.71
C LYS A 11 9.09 -6.32 -7.21
N ARG A 12 9.28 -7.58 -6.76
CA ARG A 12 8.18 -8.36 -6.17
C ARG A 12 7.73 -7.82 -4.82
N LEU A 13 8.68 -7.39 -3.98
CA LEU A 13 8.37 -6.78 -2.70
C LEU A 13 7.62 -5.46 -2.89
N VAL A 14 8.01 -4.64 -3.87
CA VAL A 14 7.26 -3.43 -4.25
C VAL A 14 5.83 -3.79 -4.65
N ALA A 15 5.63 -4.81 -5.48
CA ALA A 15 4.29 -5.22 -5.91
C ALA A 15 3.40 -5.64 -4.73
N VAL A 16 3.94 -6.43 -3.80
CA VAL A 16 3.23 -6.82 -2.56
C VAL A 16 2.93 -5.58 -1.72
N GLN A 17 3.91 -4.69 -1.57
CA GLN A 17 3.76 -3.48 -0.75
C GLN A 17 2.69 -2.53 -1.31
N ARG A 18 2.61 -2.36 -2.65
CA ARG A 18 1.54 -1.58 -3.30
C ARG A 18 0.17 -2.23 -3.11
N HIS A 19 0.09 -3.56 -3.03
CA HIS A 19 -1.16 -4.22 -2.70
C HIS A 19 -1.58 -3.97 -1.23
N LEU A 20 -0.63 -3.98 -0.29
CA LEU A 20 -0.91 -3.63 1.11
C LEU A 20 -1.35 -2.18 1.27
N GLU A 21 -0.77 -1.26 0.50
CA GLU A 21 -1.23 0.14 0.40
C GLU A 21 -2.69 0.21 -0.08
N GLN A 22 -3.04 -0.48 -1.17
CA GLN A 22 -4.42 -0.54 -1.67
C GLN A 22 -5.41 -1.13 -0.65
N MET A 23 -4.99 -2.18 0.09
CA MET A 23 -5.82 -2.74 1.16
C MET A 23 -6.06 -1.71 2.28
N ALA A 24 -5.03 -0.96 2.67
CA ALA A 24 -5.17 0.10 3.68
C ALA A 24 -6.08 1.24 3.19
N GLU A 25 -6.00 1.61 1.92
CA GLU A 25 -6.90 2.61 1.30
C GLU A 25 -8.35 2.10 1.28
N PHE A 26 -8.56 0.83 0.95
CA PHE A 26 -9.87 0.22 0.98
C PHE A 26 -10.47 0.22 2.41
N ASP A 27 -9.69 -0.17 3.41
CA ASP A 27 -10.11 -0.16 4.81
C ASP A 27 -10.52 1.26 5.28
N LEU A 28 -9.76 2.29 4.83
CA LEU A 28 -10.06 3.69 5.10
C LEU A 28 -11.37 4.13 4.42
N ALA A 29 -11.55 3.77 3.16
CA ALA A 29 -12.77 4.08 2.41
C ALA A 29 -14.00 3.40 3.01
N GLU A 30 -13.88 2.14 3.42
CA GLU A 30 -14.90 1.37 4.10
C GLU A 30 -15.33 2.04 5.41
N THR A 31 -14.37 2.39 6.27
CA THR A 31 -14.63 3.08 7.54
C THR A 31 -15.28 4.45 7.30
N SER A 32 -14.80 5.19 6.30
CA SER A 32 -15.38 6.49 5.93
C SER A 32 -16.83 6.36 5.48
N ARG A 33 -17.16 5.34 4.68
CA ARG A 33 -18.53 5.05 4.26
C ARG A 33 -19.42 4.71 5.46
N GLN A 34 -18.95 3.86 6.37
CA GLN A 34 -19.71 3.50 7.57
C GLN A 34 -19.97 4.71 8.47
N ARG A 35 -19.04 5.67 8.55
CA ARG A 35 -19.26 6.93 9.27
C ARG A 35 -20.35 7.77 8.64
N VAL A 36 -20.37 7.91 7.32
CA VAL A 36 -21.45 8.63 6.61
C VAL A 36 -22.80 8.01 6.95
N GLU A 37 -22.92 6.68 6.84
CA GLU A 37 -24.17 5.97 7.16
C GLU A 37 -24.61 6.18 8.63
N VAL A 38 -23.67 6.13 9.59
CA VAL A 38 -23.99 6.36 11.00
C VAL A 38 -24.47 7.80 11.23
N ASN A 39 -23.85 8.79 10.59
CA ASN A 39 -24.27 10.18 10.71
C ASN A 39 -25.66 10.40 10.10
N GLU A 40 -25.95 9.85 8.92
CA GLU A 40 -27.29 9.90 8.31
C GLU A 40 -28.36 9.25 9.22
N GLN A 41 -28.01 8.15 9.88
CA GLN A 41 -28.89 7.50 10.86
C GLN A 41 -29.09 8.34 12.12
N MET A 42 -28.07 9.09 12.56
CA MET A 42 -28.17 10.03 13.69
C MET A 42 -29.09 11.19 13.34
N ASP A 43 -28.93 11.79 12.16
CA ASP A 43 -29.77 12.89 11.68
C ASP A 43 -31.24 12.47 11.61
N SER A 44 -31.50 11.27 11.08
CA SER A 44 -32.86 10.70 11.02
C SER A 44 -33.49 10.56 12.40
N VAL A 45 -32.71 10.18 13.42
CA VAL A 45 -33.20 10.04 14.80
C VAL A 45 -33.44 11.39 15.45
N ILE A 46 -32.58 12.37 15.19
CA ILE A 46 -32.77 13.75 15.67
C ILE A 46 -34.09 14.31 15.12
N LEU A 47 -34.37 14.10 13.83
CA LEU A 47 -35.62 14.54 13.22
C LEU A 47 -36.84 13.88 13.87
N ALA A 48 -36.77 12.57 14.16
CA ALA A 48 -37.84 11.86 14.85
C ALA A 48 -38.04 12.37 16.30
N LEU A 49 -36.94 12.64 17.02
CA LEU A 49 -36.99 13.22 18.38
C LEU A 49 -37.61 14.62 18.43
N GLY A 50 -37.35 15.43 17.39
CA GLY A 50 -37.91 16.78 17.26
C GLY A 50 -39.30 16.82 16.62
N SER A 51 -39.88 15.68 16.24
CA SER A 51 -41.18 15.63 15.59
C SER A 51 -42.32 15.91 16.58
N MET A 52 -43.32 16.67 16.12
CA MET A 52 -44.56 16.94 16.87
C MET A 52 -45.61 15.84 16.68
N ASP A 53 -45.31 14.79 15.89
CA ASP A 53 -46.20 13.64 15.71
C ASP A 53 -46.32 12.85 17.04
N PRO A 54 -47.55 12.62 17.55
CA PRO A 54 -47.77 11.82 18.76
C PRO A 54 -47.15 10.43 18.72
N VAL A 55 -47.06 9.81 17.54
CA VAL A 55 -46.40 8.50 17.35
C VAL A 55 -44.93 8.62 17.69
N HIS A 56 -44.22 9.61 17.15
CA HIS A 56 -42.80 9.80 17.42
C HIS A 56 -42.54 10.21 18.89
N HIS A 57 -43.41 11.03 19.48
CA HIS A 57 -43.33 11.36 20.90
C HIS A 57 -43.41 10.12 21.81
N ALA A 58 -44.31 9.19 21.50
CA ALA A 58 -44.46 7.94 22.26
C ALA A 58 -43.19 7.08 22.26
N PHE A 59 -42.32 7.22 21.24
CA PHE A 59 -41.05 6.50 21.10
C PHE A 59 -39.81 7.34 21.45
N SER A 60 -39.97 8.55 22.00
CA SER A 60 -38.88 9.49 22.30
C SER A 60 -37.72 8.88 23.09
N GLN A 61 -38.01 8.09 24.13
CA GLN A 61 -36.98 7.40 24.91
C GLN A 61 -36.18 6.40 24.06
N GLY A 62 -36.85 5.63 23.20
CA GLY A 62 -36.19 4.68 22.31
C GLY A 62 -35.30 5.36 21.27
N TYR A 63 -35.73 6.52 20.76
CA TYR A 63 -34.90 7.34 19.88
C TYR A 63 -33.67 7.91 20.59
N ALA A 64 -33.81 8.40 21.83
CA ALA A 64 -32.68 8.86 22.62
C ALA A 64 -31.65 7.74 22.88
N ASP A 65 -32.11 6.54 23.22
CA ASP A 65 -31.24 5.37 23.40
C ASP A 65 -30.53 4.98 22.10
N ARG A 66 -31.25 4.99 20.97
CA ARG A 66 -30.66 4.73 19.64
C ARG A 66 -29.61 5.79 19.29
N PHE A 67 -29.90 7.06 19.52
CA PHE A 67 -28.98 8.16 19.27
C PHE A 67 -27.69 8.00 20.08
N ASN A 68 -27.79 7.68 21.36
CA ASN A 68 -26.63 7.43 22.22
C ASN A 68 -25.77 6.28 21.70
N ARG A 69 -26.39 5.16 21.28
CA ARG A 69 -25.67 4.02 20.69
C ARG A 69 -24.95 4.39 19.40
N LEU A 70 -25.60 5.16 18.53
CA LEU A 70 -24.99 5.65 17.29
C LEU A 70 -23.82 6.61 17.58
N GLY A 71 -23.96 7.49 18.57
CA GLY A 71 -22.88 8.39 18.99
C GLY A 71 -21.66 7.64 19.54
N ILE A 72 -21.86 6.53 20.27
CA ILE A 72 -20.75 5.64 20.67
C ILE A 72 -20.10 5.01 19.44
N LYS A 73 -20.91 4.53 18.48
CA LYS A 73 -20.42 3.93 17.24
C LYS A 73 -19.61 4.92 16.39
N ASP A 74 -20.06 6.17 16.23
CA ASP A 74 -19.31 7.20 15.48
C ASP A 74 -17.96 7.52 16.14
N LYS A 75 -17.91 7.60 17.47
CA LYS A 75 -16.64 7.77 18.21
C LYS A 75 -15.67 6.62 17.94
N GLN A 76 -16.16 5.37 17.95
CA GLN A 76 -15.34 4.21 17.64
C GLN A 76 -14.83 4.24 16.19
N LEU A 77 -15.71 4.53 15.24
CA LEU A 77 -15.36 4.63 13.82
C LEU A 77 -14.38 5.78 13.56
N THR A 78 -14.49 6.90 14.29
CA THR A 78 -13.52 8.00 14.20
C THR A 78 -12.12 7.55 14.64
N GLY A 79 -12.01 6.80 15.73
CA GLY A 79 -10.74 6.23 16.16
C GLY A 79 -10.17 5.22 15.14
N MET A 80 -11.03 4.37 14.57
CA MET A 80 -10.63 3.44 13.51
C MET A 80 -10.15 4.17 12.26
N GLN A 81 -10.82 5.24 11.86
CA GLN A 81 -10.44 6.04 10.70
C GLN A 81 -9.03 6.60 10.86
N GLN A 82 -8.69 7.16 12.02
CA GLN A 82 -7.34 7.67 12.31
C GLN A 82 -6.27 6.57 12.19
N ILE A 83 -6.57 5.35 12.63
CA ILE A 83 -5.66 4.20 12.51
C ILE A 83 -5.48 3.83 11.03
N HIS A 84 -6.57 3.79 10.24
CA HIS A 84 -6.50 3.48 8.82
C HIS A 84 -5.75 4.57 8.03
N GLU A 85 -5.97 5.85 8.32
CA GLU A 85 -5.21 6.97 7.73
C GLU A 85 -3.71 6.84 8.02
N MET A 86 -3.34 6.57 9.28
CA MET A 86 -1.95 6.33 9.65
C MET A 86 -1.36 5.14 8.88
N ARG A 87 -2.13 4.06 8.75
CA ARG A 87 -1.69 2.85 8.02
C ARG A 87 -1.45 3.15 6.53
N VAL A 88 -2.35 3.88 5.87
CA VAL A 88 -2.18 4.30 4.46
C VAL A 88 -0.85 5.06 4.28
N VAL A 89 -0.59 6.05 5.14
CA VAL A 89 0.66 6.83 5.09
C VAL A 89 1.89 5.94 5.29
N GLN A 90 1.83 5.01 6.25
CA GLN A 90 2.93 4.09 6.52
C GLN A 90 3.20 3.14 5.35
N GLU A 91 2.16 2.50 4.80
CA GLU A 91 2.32 1.54 3.71
C GLU A 91 2.80 2.22 2.42
N ARG A 92 2.34 3.44 2.14
CA ARG A 92 2.84 4.28 1.04
C ARG A 92 4.32 4.60 1.23
N ALA A 93 4.72 5.07 2.41
CA ALA A 93 6.12 5.38 2.70
C ALA A 93 7.05 4.16 2.65
N LYS A 94 6.55 2.96 2.96
CA LYS A 94 7.29 1.70 2.77
C LYS A 94 7.40 1.34 1.28
N GLY A 95 6.32 1.51 0.52
CA GLY A 95 6.29 1.29 -0.92
C GLY A 95 7.31 2.15 -1.65
N ASP A 96 7.34 3.44 -1.33
CA ASP A 96 8.26 4.41 -1.95
C ASP A 96 9.73 4.06 -1.66
N ARG A 97 10.05 3.70 -0.41
CA ARG A 97 11.41 3.23 -0.02
C ARG A 97 11.82 1.95 -0.74
N LEU A 98 10.91 0.98 -0.88
CA LEU A 98 11.21 -0.25 -1.61
C LEU A 98 11.41 0.00 -3.10
N GLU A 99 10.64 0.93 -3.67
CA GLU A 99 10.74 1.29 -5.08
C GLU A 99 12.05 2.02 -5.39
N GLU A 100 12.47 2.94 -4.51
CA GLU A 100 13.78 3.59 -4.58
C GLU A 100 14.90 2.55 -4.56
N GLY A 101 14.93 1.66 -3.56
CA GLY A 101 15.96 0.62 -3.48
C GLY A 101 15.93 -0.35 -4.68
N MET A 102 14.77 -0.58 -5.28
CA MET A 102 14.64 -1.36 -6.52
C MET A 102 15.28 -0.66 -7.71
N ARG A 103 15.08 0.67 -7.86
CA ARG A 103 15.70 1.48 -8.91
C ARG A 103 17.21 1.53 -8.75
N GLU A 104 17.71 1.75 -7.53
CA GLU A 104 19.14 1.74 -7.24
C GLU A 104 19.78 0.38 -7.60
N ALA A 105 19.15 -0.73 -7.21
CA ALA A 105 19.63 -2.06 -7.55
C ALA A 105 19.66 -2.29 -9.07
N LEU A 106 18.63 -1.82 -9.79
CA LEU A 106 18.58 -1.92 -11.25
C LEU A 106 19.70 -1.11 -11.92
N GLU A 107 20.00 0.08 -11.41
CA GLU A 107 21.10 0.90 -11.91
C GLU A 107 22.46 0.27 -11.66
N SER A 108 22.69 -0.26 -10.45
CA SER A 108 23.93 -0.99 -10.13
C SER A 108 24.12 -2.21 -11.04
N GLU A 109 23.07 -3.00 -11.23
CA GLU A 109 23.10 -4.17 -12.11
C GLU A 109 23.39 -3.80 -13.57
N ARG A 110 22.85 -2.67 -14.05
CA ARG A 110 23.15 -2.17 -15.40
C ARG A 110 24.59 -1.71 -15.53
N ARG A 111 25.11 -0.94 -14.57
CA ARG A 111 26.51 -0.49 -14.58
C ARG A 111 27.48 -1.68 -14.57
N GLU A 112 27.22 -2.67 -13.72
CA GLU A 112 28.03 -3.89 -13.67
C GLU A 112 27.99 -4.66 -15.00
N ALA A 113 26.82 -4.75 -15.64
CA ALA A 113 26.70 -5.38 -16.96
C ALA A 113 27.45 -4.60 -18.06
N ASP A 114 27.37 -3.26 -18.04
CA ASP A 114 28.09 -2.39 -18.98
C ASP A 114 29.61 -2.50 -18.78
N ASP A 115 30.09 -2.49 -17.53
CA ASP A 115 31.50 -2.66 -17.20
C ASP A 115 32.03 -4.04 -17.65
N ASN A 116 31.26 -5.11 -17.41
CA ASN A 116 31.61 -6.46 -17.88
C ASN A 116 31.67 -6.53 -19.41
N ALA A 117 30.75 -5.88 -20.13
CA ALA A 117 30.78 -5.84 -21.58
C ALA A 117 32.03 -5.10 -22.13
N VAL A 118 32.54 -4.10 -21.41
CA VAL A 118 33.80 -3.43 -21.76
C VAL A 118 34.99 -4.38 -21.57
N TYR A 119 35.05 -5.13 -20.47
CA TYR A 119 36.10 -6.14 -20.26
C TYR A 119 36.07 -7.22 -21.35
N ASP A 120 34.88 -7.74 -21.69
CA ASP A 120 34.72 -8.72 -22.76
C ASP A 120 35.23 -8.20 -24.12
N LEU A 121 34.98 -6.92 -24.42
CA LEU A 121 35.46 -6.29 -25.65
C LEU A 121 36.98 -6.09 -25.65
N ILE A 122 37.57 -5.74 -24.50
CA ILE A 122 39.03 -5.65 -24.33
C ILE A 122 39.64 -7.03 -24.52
N ASP A 123 39.09 -8.07 -23.89
CA ASP A 123 39.55 -9.45 -24.04
C ASP A 123 39.37 -9.94 -25.48
N GLN A 124 38.33 -9.54 -26.19
CA GLN A 124 38.18 -9.87 -27.61
C GLN A 124 39.24 -9.18 -28.49
N LYS A 125 39.65 -7.96 -28.15
CA LYS A 125 40.62 -7.15 -28.94
C LYS A 125 42.07 -7.44 -28.61
N PHE A 126 42.37 -7.71 -27.34
CA PHE A 126 43.73 -7.84 -26.80
C PHE A 126 43.99 -9.20 -26.16
N GLY A 127 42.96 -10.03 -26.00
CA GLY A 127 43.10 -11.43 -25.63
C GLY A 127 43.94 -12.12 -26.68
N THR A 128 45.17 -12.41 -26.31
CA THR A 128 46.12 -13.14 -27.14
C THR A 128 45.49 -14.44 -27.65
N PRO A 129 45.67 -14.82 -28.93
CA PRO A 129 45.35 -16.17 -29.37
C PRO A 129 46.35 -17.12 -28.72
N ALA A 130 46.08 -17.54 -27.49
CA ALA A 130 46.81 -18.59 -26.80
C ALA A 130 46.41 -19.96 -27.37
N SER A 131 46.50 -20.14 -28.70
CA SER A 131 46.31 -21.44 -29.37
C SER A 131 46.87 -21.44 -30.80
N SER A 132 48.13 -21.04 -30.99
CA SER A 132 48.84 -21.34 -32.26
C SER A 132 50.24 -21.94 -32.05
N LYS A 133 50.63 -22.24 -30.80
CA LYS A 133 51.96 -22.78 -30.47
C LYS A 133 51.96 -24.17 -29.80
N LEU A 134 50.89 -24.94 -29.96
CA LEU A 134 50.84 -26.36 -29.57
C LEU A 134 50.66 -27.28 -30.79
N GLN A 135 51.49 -27.11 -31.83
CA GLN A 135 51.86 -28.24 -32.68
C GLN A 135 53.20 -28.76 -32.17
N LYS A 136 53.15 -29.86 -31.41
CA LYS A 136 54.33 -30.66 -31.07
C LYS A 136 54.86 -31.31 -32.37
N SER A 137 56.18 -31.26 -32.53
CA SER A 137 56.96 -31.99 -33.54
C SER A 137 56.63 -33.46 -33.60
#